data_AF-A0A967QAE4-F1
#
_entry.id   AF-A0A967QAE4-F1
#
_cell.length_a   1.000
_cell.length_b   1.000
_cell.length_c   1.000
_cell.angle_alpha   90.00
_cell.angle_beta   90.00
_cell.angle_gamma   90.00
#
_symmetry.space_group_name_H-M   'P 1'
#
loop_
_entity.id
_entity.type
_entity.pdbx_description
1 polymer ?
#
loop_
_entity_poly.entity_id
_entity_poly.type
_entity_poly.pdbx_seq_one_letter_code
_entity_poly.pdbx_strand_id
1 'polypeptide(L)'
;MIRDLLGLDPSAFRSSRPKAVETGRFPWVAKGVSFPHGTEFRATYKGQRYSGKVENGALVVNGERFTSPSAAAISITGNPVNGWRFWECLLPRENRWKTIADLRKKHA
;
A
#
# COMPACT_ATOMS: atom_id res chain seq x y z
N MET A 1 -43.55 8.74 10.12
CA MET A 1 -43.35 7.75 9.04
C MET A 1 -42.69 8.45 7.85
N ILE A 2 -41.36 8.56 7.82
CA ILE A 2 -40.56 8.76 6.61
C ILE A 2 -39.14 8.29 6.96
N ARG A 3 -38.53 7.42 6.13
CA ARG A 3 -37.23 6.78 6.37
C ARG A 3 -36.15 7.61 5.69
N ASP A 4 -35.21 8.13 6.48
CA ASP A 4 -34.04 8.84 5.97
C ASP A 4 -33.13 7.91 5.16
N LEU A 5 -32.93 8.35 3.93
CA LEU A 5 -32.38 7.64 2.80
C LEU A 5 -30.98 8.21 2.51
N LEU A 6 -29.96 7.76 3.23
CA LEU A 6 -28.59 7.60 2.69
C LEU A 6 -27.72 6.86 3.72
N GLY A 7 -27.72 5.53 3.65
CA GLY A 7 -26.74 4.69 4.33
C GLY A 7 -25.37 4.81 3.65
N LEU A 8 -24.73 5.98 3.75
CA LEU A 8 -23.28 6.07 3.59
C LEU A 8 -22.66 5.59 4.90
N ASP A 9 -22.53 4.28 5.01
CA ASP A 9 -21.70 3.64 6.01
C ASP A 9 -20.22 4.00 5.72
N PRO A 10 -19.53 4.77 6.57
CA PRO A 10 -18.08 4.94 6.44
C PRO A 10 -17.30 3.68 6.86
N SER A 11 -17.97 2.55 7.13
CA SER A 11 -17.38 1.27 7.54
C SER A 11 -17.07 0.35 6.34
N ALA A 12 -16.65 0.95 5.23
CA ALA A 12 -15.91 0.23 4.19
C ALA A 12 -14.40 0.10 4.53
N PHE A 13 -13.98 0.44 5.74
CA PHE A 13 -12.75 -0.09 6.34
C PHE A 13 -13.01 -1.47 6.96
N ARG A 14 -13.60 -2.38 6.18
CA ARG A 14 -13.36 -3.81 6.43
C ARG A 14 -11.91 -4.08 6.05
N SER A 15 -11.03 -3.76 7.00
CA SER A 15 -9.77 -4.47 7.20
C SER A 15 -10.11 -5.94 7.40
N SER A 16 -10.37 -6.65 6.30
CA SER A 16 -10.27 -8.10 6.24
C SER A 16 -8.82 -8.42 6.51
N ARG A 17 -8.47 -8.51 7.79
CA ARG A 17 -7.23 -9.12 8.26
C ARG A 17 -7.34 -10.59 7.84
N PRO A 18 -6.61 -11.07 6.81
CA PRO A 18 -6.50 -12.50 6.63
C PRO A 18 -5.61 -13.01 7.75
N LYS A 19 -6.02 -14.18 8.25
CA LYS A 19 -5.35 -14.97 9.28
C LYS A 19 -3.83 -14.98 9.07
N ALA A 20 -3.12 -14.88 10.19
CA ALA A 20 -1.73 -15.31 10.25
C ALA A 20 -1.60 -16.75 9.72
N VAL A 21 -0.40 -17.07 9.22
CA VAL A 21 0.10 -18.40 8.85
C VAL A 21 -0.16 -18.80 7.40
N GLU A 22 0.66 -18.27 6.48
CA GLU A 22 1.31 -19.03 5.40
C GLU A 22 2.65 -18.34 5.10
N THR A 23 3.79 -19.01 5.26
CA THR A 23 5.15 -18.51 4.94
C THR A 23 5.37 -18.43 3.42
N GLY A 24 4.38 -17.90 2.70
CA GLY A 24 4.44 -17.74 1.26
C GLY A 24 5.06 -16.40 0.92
N ARG A 25 6.09 -16.42 0.06
CA ARG A 25 6.66 -15.23 -0.58
C ARG A 25 5.67 -14.66 -1.60
N PHE A 26 4.47 -14.31 -1.16
CA PHE A 26 3.41 -13.84 -2.03
C PHE A 26 3.68 -12.41 -2.49
N PRO A 27 3.47 -12.11 -3.78
CA PRO A 27 3.51 -10.75 -4.28
C PRO A 27 2.32 -9.97 -3.72
N TRP A 28 2.55 -8.72 -3.35
CA TRP A 28 1.48 -7.79 -3.02
C TRP A 28 0.89 -7.21 -4.29
N VAL A 29 -0.40 -7.41 -4.54
CA VAL A 29 -1.09 -6.84 -5.70
C VAL A 29 -1.94 -5.67 -5.26
N ALA A 30 -1.59 -4.46 -5.72
CA ALA A 30 -2.36 -3.25 -5.48
C ALA A 30 -2.96 -2.75 -6.80
N LYS A 31 -4.30 -2.69 -6.90
CA LYS A 31 -5.03 -2.19 -8.10
C LYS A 31 -4.45 -2.68 -9.44
N GLY A 32 -4.14 -3.98 -9.53
CA GLY A 32 -3.62 -4.61 -10.75
C GLY A 32 -2.09 -4.53 -10.93
N VAL A 33 -1.35 -3.82 -10.09
CA VAL A 33 0.12 -3.81 -10.09
C VAL A 33 0.62 -4.84 -9.08
N SER A 34 1.46 -5.77 -9.54
CA SER A 34 2.04 -6.83 -8.72
C SER A 34 3.44 -6.46 -8.26
N PHE A 35 3.64 -6.43 -6.94
CA PHE A 35 4.93 -6.18 -6.30
C PHE A 35 5.45 -7.48 -5.69
N PRO A 36 6.55 -8.06 -6.21
CA PRO A 36 7.09 -9.29 -5.67
C PRO A 36 7.52 -9.15 -4.21
N HIS A 37 7.48 -10.25 -3.47
CA HIS A 37 8.00 -10.32 -2.11
C HIS A 37 9.44 -9.82 -2.02
N GLY A 38 9.74 -9.01 -1.01
CA GLY A 38 11.07 -8.41 -0.83
C GLY A 38 11.28 -7.13 -1.64
N THR A 39 10.27 -6.66 -2.38
CA THR A 39 10.28 -5.29 -2.92
C THR A 39 10.37 -4.31 -1.76
N GLU A 40 11.36 -3.43 -1.81
CA GLU A 40 11.53 -2.38 -0.82
C GLU A 40 10.77 -1.13 -1.25
N PHE A 41 10.22 -0.44 -0.28
CA PHE A 41 9.46 0.78 -0.45
C PHE A 41 10.11 1.89 0.36
N ARG A 42 10.08 3.09 -0.17
CA ARG A 42 10.48 4.28 0.57
C ARG A 42 9.57 5.45 0.24
N ALA A 43 9.44 6.33 1.19
CA ALA A 43 8.81 7.62 1.02
C ALA A 43 9.60 8.65 1.83
N THR A 44 9.60 9.91 1.38
CA THR A 44 10.16 11.02 2.14
C THR A 44 9.03 11.99 2.44
N TYR A 45 8.75 12.23 3.71
CA TYR A 45 7.68 13.12 4.15
C TYR A 45 8.16 14.02 5.28
N LYS A 46 8.00 15.34 5.11
CA LYS A 46 8.46 16.37 6.07
C LYS A 46 9.94 16.20 6.49
N GLY A 47 10.81 15.81 5.55
CA GLY A 47 12.23 15.57 5.82
C GLY A 47 12.54 14.22 6.49
N GLN A 48 11.52 13.48 6.94
CA GLN A 48 11.68 12.13 7.47
C GLN A 48 11.56 11.10 6.35
N ARG A 49 12.52 10.17 6.28
CA ARG A 49 12.44 9.03 5.36
C ARG A 49 11.75 7.87 6.06
N TYR A 50 10.72 7.34 5.40
CA TYR A 50 9.97 6.16 5.80
C TYR A 50 10.32 5.04 4.84
N SER A 51 10.61 3.86 5.37
CA SER A 51 10.84 2.65 4.59
C SER A 51 9.76 1.62 4.88
N GLY A 52 9.47 0.80 3.87
CA GLY A 52 8.56 -0.32 3.96
C GLY A 52 9.07 -1.48 3.13
N LYS A 53 8.49 -2.66 3.33
CA LYS A 53 8.86 -3.87 2.59
C LYS A 53 7.62 -4.69 2.29
N VAL A 54 7.57 -5.31 1.13
CA VAL A 54 6.51 -6.26 0.80
C VAL A 54 6.79 -7.60 1.45
N GLU A 55 5.91 -7.98 2.39
CA GLU A 55 5.99 -9.23 3.12
C GLU A 55 4.63 -9.94 3.16
N ASN A 56 4.61 -11.19 2.71
CA ASN A 56 3.41 -12.04 2.63
C ASN A 56 2.23 -11.33 1.92
N GLY A 57 2.47 -10.74 0.75
CA GLY A 57 1.41 -10.10 -0.04
C GLY A 57 0.87 -8.79 0.53
N ALA A 58 1.54 -8.17 1.50
CA ALA A 58 1.19 -6.85 2.04
C ALA A 58 2.42 -5.95 2.15
N LEU A 59 2.22 -4.64 2.08
CA LEU A 59 3.25 -3.65 2.34
C LEU A 59 3.35 -3.43 3.85
N VAL A 60 4.48 -3.80 4.44
CA VAL A 60 4.77 -3.59 5.86
C VAL A 60 5.57 -2.31 6.02
N VAL A 61 5.04 -1.34 6.75
CA VAL A 61 5.69 -0.05 7.04
C VAL A 61 5.67 0.14 8.55
N ASN A 62 6.82 0.38 9.16
CA ASN A 62 6.93 0.62 10.60
C ASN A 62 6.26 -0.47 11.47
N GLY A 63 6.27 -1.73 11.02
CA GLY A 63 5.62 -2.87 11.70
C GLY A 63 4.12 -3.02 11.43
N GLU A 64 3.49 -2.05 10.76
CA GLU A 64 2.09 -2.14 10.34
C GLU A 64 1.96 -2.71 8.94
N ARG A 65 0.96 -3.58 8.72
CA ARG A 65 0.74 -4.26 7.44
C ARG A 65 -0.41 -3.60 6.69
N PHE A 66 -0.14 -3.16 5.46
CA PHE A 66 -1.09 -2.47 4.60
C PHE A 66 -1.31 -3.24 3.31
N THR A 67 -2.58 -3.40 2.92
CA THR A 67 -2.97 -4.01 1.65
C THR A 67 -3.19 -2.97 0.54
N SER A 68 -3.06 -1.67 0.86
CA SER A 68 -3.28 -0.56 -0.06
C SER A 68 -2.24 0.55 0.12
N PRO A 69 -1.68 1.11 -0.99
CA PRO A 69 -0.64 2.13 -0.92
C PRO A 69 -1.14 3.44 -0.30
N SER A 70 -2.41 3.82 -0.54
CA SER A 70 -3.00 5.00 0.09
C SER A 70 -3.13 4.83 1.60
N ALA A 71 -3.53 3.65 2.09
CA ALA A 71 -3.62 3.37 3.52
C ALA A 71 -2.25 3.49 4.22
N ALA A 72 -1.20 2.94 3.61
CA ALA A 72 0.16 3.07 4.10
C ALA A 72 0.63 4.54 4.13
N ALA A 73 0.30 5.31 3.08
CA ALA A 73 0.67 6.72 3.03
C ALA A 73 -0.09 7.55 4.08
N ILE A 74 -1.38 7.28 4.29
CA ILE A 74 -2.21 7.93 5.33
C ILE A 74 -1.66 7.63 6.72
N SER A 75 -1.19 6.41 7.01
CA SER A 75 -0.58 6.11 8.32
C SER A 75 0.64 7.02 8.60
N ILE A 76 1.39 7.39 7.57
CA ILE A 76 2.54 8.30 7.70
C ILE A 76 2.12 9.77 7.74
N THR A 77 1.27 10.21 6.81
CA THR A 77 0.95 11.63 6.63
C THR A 77 -0.17 12.12 7.55
N GLY A 78 -0.95 11.20 8.14
CA GLY A 78 -2.18 11.49 8.90
C GLY A 78 -3.31 12.07 8.04
N ASN A 79 -3.14 12.15 6.72
CA ASN A 79 -4.06 12.81 5.80
C ASN A 79 -4.30 11.96 4.55
N PRO A 80 -5.50 11.99 3.95
CA PRO A 80 -5.77 11.31 2.68
C PRO A 80 -4.86 11.85 1.58
N VAL A 81 -3.84 11.07 1.22
CA VAL A 81 -2.87 11.43 0.18
C VAL A 81 -2.83 10.39 -0.93
N ASN A 82 -2.32 10.81 -2.09
CA ASN A 82 -2.12 9.93 -3.23
C ASN A 82 -0.96 8.95 -2.98
N GLY A 83 -1.25 7.81 -2.35
CA GLY A 83 -0.26 6.77 -2.03
C GLY A 83 0.58 6.34 -3.25
N TRP A 84 0.01 6.40 -4.45
CA TRP A 84 0.71 6.03 -5.69
C TRP A 84 1.92 6.89 -6.05
N ARG A 85 1.85 8.20 -5.76
CA ARG A 85 2.96 9.14 -6.02
C ARG A 85 3.83 9.34 -4.80
N PHE A 86 3.29 9.02 -3.62
CA PHE A 86 3.98 9.13 -2.35
C PHE A 86 5.03 8.03 -2.18
N TRP A 87 4.71 6.82 -2.63
CA TRP A 87 5.57 5.67 -2.49
C TRP A 87 6.48 5.48 -3.71
N GLU A 88 7.77 5.37 -3.42
CA GLU A 88 8.76 4.80 -4.33
C GLU A 88 8.97 3.33 -3.96
N CYS A 89 9.15 2.46 -4.95
CA CYS A 89 9.55 1.09 -4.75
C CYS A 89 10.85 0.78 -5.50
N LEU A 90 11.60 -0.17 -4.95
CA LEU A 90 12.76 -0.80 -5.56
C LEU A 90 12.42 -2.27 -5.80
N LEU A 91 12.16 -2.60 -7.06
CA LEU A 91 11.90 -3.98 -7.46
C LEU A 91 13.21 -4.77 -7.39
N PRO A 92 13.19 -6.05 -6.98
CA PRO A 92 14.41 -6.86 -6.96
C PRO A 92 15.05 -7.06 -8.35
N ARG A 93 14.30 -6.82 -9.43
CA ARG A 93 14.79 -6.87 -10.81
C ARG A 93 15.29 -5.52 -11.32
N GLU A 94 15.06 -4.42 -10.59
CA GLU A 94 15.42 -3.07 -11.00
C GLU A 94 16.29 -2.39 -9.95
N ASN A 95 17.47 -1.89 -10.33
CA ASN A 95 18.38 -1.22 -9.40
C ASN A 95 18.10 0.29 -9.27
N ARG A 96 16.87 0.73 -9.59
CA ARG A 96 16.47 2.14 -9.49
C ARG A 96 15.13 2.26 -8.77
N TRP A 97 15.10 3.18 -7.81
CA TRP A 97 13.86 3.58 -7.16
C TRP A 97 12.94 4.26 -8.16
N LYS A 98 11.69 3.80 -8.22
CA LYS A 98 10.67 4.37 -9.09
C LYS A 98 9.39 4.58 -8.30
N THR A 99 8.63 5.60 -8.64
CA THR A 99 7.31 5.77 -8.04
C THR A 99 6.38 4.65 -8.49
N ILE A 100 5.56 4.12 -7.58
CA ILE A 100 4.63 3.04 -7.94
C ILE A 100 3.58 3.50 -8.96
N ALA A 101 3.33 4.81 -9.06
CA ALA A 101 2.52 5.41 -10.12
C ALA A 101 3.09 5.16 -11.52
N ASP A 102 4.42 5.16 -11.67
CA ASP A 102 5.10 4.90 -12.95
C ASP A 102 4.94 3.43 -13.37
N LEU A 103 5.07 2.51 -12.41
CA LEU A 103 4.84 1.08 -12.66
C LEU A 103 3.42 0.82 -13.14
N ARG A 104 2.42 1.52 -12.61
CA ARG A 104 1.03 1.38 -13.08
C ARG A 104 0.86 1.76 -14.56
N LYS A 105 1.60 2.77 -15.05
CA LYS A 105 1.53 3.17 -16.47
C LYS A 105 2.15 2.14 -17.41
N LYS A 106 3.13 1.38 -16.92
CA LYS A 106 3.84 0.38 -17.72
C LYS A 106 3.03 -0.91 -17.96
N HIS A 107 1.90 -1.06 -17.27
CA HIS A 107 0.99 -2.21 -17.38
C HIS A 107 -0.36 -1.87 -18.04
N ALA A 108 -0.45 -0.73 -18.75
CA ALA A 108 -1.63 -0.34 -19.52
C ALA A 108 -1.50 -0.75 -21.00
#